data_AF-A0A353GQG4-F1
#
_entry.id   AF-A0A353GQG4-F1
#
_cell.length_a   1.000
_cell.length_b   1.000
_cell.length_c   1.000
_cell.angle_alpha   90.00
_cell.angle_beta   90.00
_cell.angle_gamma   90.00
#
_symmetry.space_group_name_H-M   'P 1'
#
loop_
_entity.id
_entity.type
_entity.pdbx_description
1 polymer ?
#
loop_
_entity_poly.entity_id
_entity_poly.type
_entity_poly.pdbx_seq_one_letter_code
_entity_poly.pdbx_strand_id
1 'polypeptide(L)'
;FIGARMRKARKVIVGFWKDEEVIGKLATWIRAALAWNDLQGAKFARFGDNMRDVAVTEGDKVSAQIRFGYSVNGYGVGDLVEYVNRVRDSEIHQLISEYEKKYTIEKDLKRSSLEESAKIELGLRNFLEAGGFKGFTTTFEDLHGLAQLPGLAVQRLMAEGYGFGAEGDWKTAALLRTMKVMGYGLKGGTSFMEDYIYHLQDDNMKVLGAHMLEVCETLASGKPSLEVHPLGIGGKADPARLVFNVPAGKAVAASLIDMGNHYRLLVNDVNVVTPNSDLPKLPVARAVWIPEPNLKIAAESWILAGGAHHTSFSQAVTVEQLEDFAEIAGIECVVIDKDTKICDFKNELRWNDLYYHLAKGI
;
A
#
# COMPACT_ATOMS: atom_id res chain seq x y z
N PHE A 1 15.36 21.66 -27.31
CA PHE A 1 15.82 22.85 -26.57
C PHE A 1 14.72 23.48 -25.71
N ILE A 2 13.58 23.94 -26.28
CA ILE A 2 12.59 24.74 -25.53
C ILE A 2 12.05 24.10 -24.24
N GLY A 3 11.69 22.81 -24.25
CA GLY A 3 11.22 22.11 -23.04
C GLY A 3 12.26 22.07 -21.91
N ALA A 4 13.53 21.87 -22.25
CA ALA A 4 14.63 21.96 -21.29
C ALA A 4 14.80 23.39 -20.75
N ARG A 5 14.77 24.40 -21.65
CA ARG A 5 14.88 25.82 -21.27
C ARG A 5 13.76 26.28 -20.34
N MET A 6 12.57 25.71 -20.48
CA MET A 6 11.40 25.96 -19.63
C MET A 6 11.36 25.09 -18.37
N ARG A 7 12.29 24.14 -18.21
CA ARG A 7 12.34 23.18 -17.10
C ARG A 7 11.01 22.42 -16.92
N LYS A 8 10.40 22.00 -18.05
CA LYS A 8 9.18 21.17 -18.03
C LYS A 8 9.57 19.71 -17.82
N ALA A 9 9.03 19.09 -16.76
CA ALA A 9 9.10 17.65 -16.53
C ALA A 9 8.57 16.89 -17.75
N ARG A 10 9.25 15.82 -18.17
CA ARG A 10 8.94 15.12 -19.43
C ARG A 10 9.60 13.75 -19.54
N LYS A 11 8.82 12.76 -19.99
CA LYS A 11 9.33 11.51 -20.56
C LYS A 11 9.71 11.73 -22.03
N VAL A 12 10.82 11.13 -22.47
CA VAL A 12 11.25 11.13 -23.87
C VAL A 12 11.40 9.68 -24.32
N ILE A 13 10.67 9.31 -25.37
CA ILE A 13 10.71 7.99 -26.00
C ILE A 13 11.16 8.18 -27.45
N VAL A 14 12.18 7.44 -27.87
CA VAL A 14 12.78 7.54 -29.21
C VAL A 14 12.71 6.19 -29.88
N GLY A 15 12.14 6.14 -31.08
CA GLY A 15 12.09 4.95 -31.91
C GLY A 15 10.98 5.03 -32.96
N PHE A 16 10.81 3.95 -33.71
CA PHE A 16 9.75 3.85 -34.71
C PHE A 16 8.40 3.61 -34.04
N TRP A 17 7.33 4.28 -34.49
CA TRP A 17 6.04 4.25 -33.78
C TRP A 17 5.35 2.87 -33.74
N LYS A 18 5.76 1.91 -34.57
CA LYS A 18 5.32 0.50 -34.51
C LYS A 18 6.28 -0.41 -33.77
N ASP A 19 7.39 0.10 -33.26
CA ASP A 19 8.33 -0.68 -32.47
C ASP A 19 7.66 -1.09 -31.15
N GLU A 20 7.71 -2.37 -30.84
CA GLU A 20 7.12 -2.93 -29.62
C GLU A 20 7.76 -2.32 -28.36
N GLU A 21 9.05 -1.97 -28.41
CA GLU A 21 9.73 -1.30 -27.29
C GLU A 21 9.15 0.11 -27.06
N VAL A 22 8.91 0.87 -28.13
CA VAL A 22 8.32 2.22 -28.07
C VAL A 22 6.90 2.15 -27.53
N ILE A 23 6.11 1.20 -28.01
CA ILE A 23 4.73 0.97 -27.54
C ILE A 23 4.74 0.58 -26.05
N GLY A 24 5.69 -0.28 -25.64
CA GLY A 24 5.86 -0.68 -24.25
C GLY A 24 6.18 0.51 -23.33
N LYS A 25 7.17 1.33 -23.68
CA LYS A 25 7.52 2.55 -22.94
C LYS A 25 6.36 3.55 -22.87
N LEU A 26 5.60 3.70 -23.96
CA LEU A 26 4.43 4.55 -23.98
C LEU A 26 3.33 4.02 -23.05
N ALA A 27 3.09 2.71 -23.06
CA ALA A 27 2.13 2.07 -22.17
C ALA A 27 2.53 2.22 -20.69
N THR A 28 3.81 2.10 -20.36
CA THR A 28 4.37 2.37 -19.02
C THR A 28 4.05 3.81 -18.58
N TRP A 29 4.38 4.80 -19.41
CA TRP A 29 4.15 6.21 -19.08
C TRP A 29 2.66 6.55 -18.93
N ILE A 30 1.80 6.01 -19.80
CA ILE A 30 0.33 6.22 -19.74
C ILE A 30 -0.22 5.76 -18.38
N ARG A 31 0.27 4.66 -17.81
CA ARG A 31 -0.20 4.16 -16.51
C ARG A 31 0.14 5.11 -15.37
N ALA A 32 1.35 5.68 -15.36
CA ALA A 32 1.75 6.70 -14.41
C ALA A 32 0.88 7.97 -14.55
N ALA A 33 0.60 8.39 -15.79
CA ALA A 33 -0.26 9.54 -16.08
C ALA A 33 -1.73 9.31 -15.66
N LEU A 34 -2.26 8.09 -15.83
CA LEU A 34 -3.59 7.72 -15.36
C LEU A 34 -3.68 7.77 -13.84
N ALA A 35 -2.67 7.28 -13.14
CA ALA A 35 -2.61 7.34 -11.68
C ALA A 35 -2.53 8.78 -11.16
N TRP A 36 -1.71 9.62 -11.81
CA TRP A 36 -1.66 11.06 -11.51
C TRP A 36 -3.03 11.73 -11.69
N ASN A 37 -3.73 11.43 -12.79
CA ASN A 37 -5.05 11.97 -13.06
C ASN A 37 -6.10 11.51 -12.02
N ASP A 38 -6.08 10.23 -11.60
CA ASP A 38 -7.01 9.71 -10.59
C ASP A 38 -6.83 10.37 -9.22
N LEU A 39 -5.63 10.84 -8.88
CA LEU A 39 -5.37 11.58 -7.64
C LEU A 39 -5.93 13.02 -7.65
N GLN A 40 -6.17 13.61 -8.82
CA GLN A 40 -6.62 15.01 -8.90
C GLN A 40 -8.05 15.13 -8.34
N GLY A 41 -8.18 15.78 -7.18
CA GLY A 41 -9.46 15.89 -6.45
C GLY A 41 -9.88 14.62 -5.71
N ALA A 42 -9.01 13.60 -5.61
CA ALA A 42 -9.29 12.40 -4.83
C ALA A 42 -9.47 12.73 -3.34
N LYS A 43 -10.26 11.91 -2.65
CA LYS A 43 -10.55 12.07 -1.23
C LYS A 43 -10.14 10.81 -0.47
N PHE A 44 -9.47 11.00 0.66
CA PHE A 44 -9.11 9.94 1.60
C PHE A 44 -9.74 10.24 2.96
N ALA A 45 -10.46 9.25 3.51
CA ALA A 45 -11.10 9.33 4.81
C ALA A 45 -10.19 8.73 5.89
N ARG A 46 -9.98 9.43 7.00
CA ARG A 46 -9.28 8.87 8.16
C ARG A 46 -10.28 8.61 9.26
N PHE A 47 -10.39 7.35 9.71
CA PHE A 47 -11.18 7.00 10.88
C PHE A 47 -10.25 6.94 12.09
N GLY A 48 -10.29 8.00 12.91
CA GLY A 48 -9.30 8.26 13.95
C GLY A 48 -8.05 9.00 13.42
N ASP A 49 -7.06 9.16 14.29
CA ASP A 49 -5.81 9.86 13.99
C ASP A 49 -4.64 8.88 13.76
N ASN A 50 -3.43 9.40 13.57
CA ASN A 50 -2.21 8.59 13.56
C ASN A 50 -2.06 7.84 14.89
N MET A 51 -1.45 6.64 14.85
CA MET A 51 -0.99 6.00 16.09
C MET A 51 -0.07 6.94 16.85
N ARG A 52 -0.30 7.06 18.16
CA ARG A 52 0.46 7.96 19.03
C ARG A 52 1.96 7.68 18.95
N ASP A 53 2.74 8.76 19.00
CA ASP A 53 4.20 8.76 18.99
C ASP A 53 4.85 8.17 17.71
N VAL A 54 4.07 7.94 16.64
CA VAL A 54 4.58 7.50 15.34
C VAL A 54 4.92 8.69 14.45
N ALA A 55 6.16 8.77 14.00
CA ALA A 55 6.63 9.88 13.16
C ALA A 55 6.31 9.69 11.68
N VAL A 56 6.70 8.55 11.09
CA VAL A 56 6.73 8.40 9.62
C VAL A 56 5.36 8.39 8.96
N THR A 57 4.29 8.07 9.69
CA THR A 57 2.91 8.09 9.19
C THR A 57 2.28 9.49 9.26
N GLU A 58 2.90 10.43 9.99
CA GLU A 58 2.48 11.83 10.02
C GLU A 58 3.05 12.63 8.83
N GLY A 59 2.61 13.86 8.63
CA GLY A 59 3.15 14.80 7.66
C GLY A 59 2.19 15.95 7.39
N ASP A 60 2.57 16.82 6.47
CA ASP A 60 1.75 17.97 6.11
C ASP A 60 0.73 17.60 5.03
N LYS A 61 -0.53 17.43 5.44
CA LYS A 61 -1.66 17.11 4.56
C LYS A 61 -1.97 18.26 3.57
N VAL A 62 -1.69 19.51 3.93
CA VAL A 62 -1.87 20.67 3.04
C VAL A 62 -0.79 20.68 1.96
N SER A 63 0.46 20.46 2.35
CA SER A 63 1.57 20.29 1.39
C SER A 63 1.30 19.13 0.42
N ALA A 64 0.77 18.01 0.92
CA ALA A 64 0.40 16.87 0.09
C ALA A 64 -0.72 17.23 -0.90
N GLN A 65 -1.73 17.97 -0.47
CA GLN A 65 -2.81 18.42 -1.36
C GLN A 65 -2.30 19.38 -2.43
N ILE A 66 -1.42 20.33 -2.09
CA ILE A 66 -0.77 21.23 -3.06
C ILE A 66 0.07 20.43 -4.06
N ARG A 67 0.79 19.41 -3.58
CA ARG A 67 1.72 18.62 -4.39
C ARG A 67 1.00 17.64 -5.30
N PHE A 68 0.04 16.88 -4.79
CA PHE A 68 -0.54 15.71 -5.45
C PHE A 68 -2.00 15.89 -5.88
N GLY A 69 -2.69 16.91 -5.36
CA GLY A 69 -4.09 17.22 -5.72
C GLY A 69 -5.15 16.43 -4.97
N TYR A 70 -4.79 15.49 -4.11
CA TYR A 70 -5.75 14.77 -3.25
C TYR A 70 -5.97 15.47 -1.91
N SER A 71 -7.09 15.18 -1.26
CA SER A 71 -7.42 15.66 0.08
C SER A 71 -7.49 14.52 1.09
N VAL A 72 -7.06 14.80 2.32
CA VAL A 72 -7.07 13.85 3.43
C VAL A 72 -7.77 14.52 4.61
N ASN A 73 -8.88 13.94 5.08
CA ASN A 73 -9.68 14.52 6.15
C ASN A 73 -10.06 13.47 7.19
N GLY A 74 -10.13 13.88 8.45
CA GLY A 74 -10.56 13.05 9.56
C GLY A 74 -12.07 13.01 9.70
N TYR A 75 -12.59 11.83 10.02
CA TYR A 75 -13.98 11.55 10.37
C TYR A 75 -13.97 10.79 11.69
N GLY A 76 -14.88 11.14 12.60
CA GLY A 76 -14.95 10.45 13.89
C GLY A 76 -15.28 8.98 13.67
N VAL A 77 -14.69 8.06 14.44
CA VAL A 77 -15.03 6.62 14.33
C VAL A 77 -16.53 6.38 14.55
N GLY A 78 -17.18 7.24 15.35
CA GLY A 78 -18.63 7.23 15.56
C GLY A 78 -19.44 7.40 14.28
N ASP A 79 -18.97 8.21 13.32
CA ASP A 79 -19.64 8.40 12.03
C ASP A 79 -19.65 7.08 11.25
N LEU A 80 -18.54 6.35 11.25
CA LEU A 80 -18.47 5.00 10.65
C LEU A 80 -19.39 4.03 11.38
N VAL A 81 -19.42 4.07 12.72
CA VAL A 81 -20.28 3.21 13.53
C VAL A 81 -21.76 3.40 13.19
N GLU A 82 -22.20 4.61 12.84
CA GLU A 82 -23.57 4.82 12.35
C GLU A 82 -23.86 4.04 11.06
N TYR A 83 -22.92 4.04 10.11
CA TYR A 83 -23.07 3.28 8.86
C TYR A 83 -23.07 1.78 9.13
N VAL A 84 -22.17 1.29 9.98
CA VAL A 84 -22.10 -0.11 10.40
C VAL A 84 -23.43 -0.53 11.04
N ASN A 85 -23.99 0.29 11.94
CA ASN A 85 -25.24 -0.04 12.64
C ASN A 85 -26.50 0.01 11.78
N ARG A 86 -26.46 0.69 10.62
CA ARG A 86 -27.60 0.78 9.68
C ARG A 86 -27.65 -0.38 8.68
N VAL A 87 -26.62 -1.22 8.60
CA VAL A 87 -26.58 -2.38 7.71
C VAL A 87 -27.68 -3.38 8.11
N ARG A 88 -28.44 -3.88 7.13
CA ARG A 88 -29.53 -4.82 7.37
C ARG A 88 -29.03 -6.27 7.40
N ASP A 89 -29.66 -7.10 8.20
CA ASP A 89 -29.33 -8.54 8.31
C ASP A 89 -29.34 -9.27 6.96
N SER A 90 -30.24 -8.90 6.04
CA SER A 90 -30.28 -9.48 4.70
C SER A 90 -29.00 -9.23 3.88
N GLU A 91 -28.40 -8.05 4.04
CA GLU A 91 -27.16 -7.65 3.35
C GLU A 91 -25.97 -8.39 3.95
N ILE A 92 -25.96 -8.56 5.28
CA ILE A 92 -24.96 -9.36 6.00
C ILE A 92 -25.01 -10.81 5.50
N HIS A 93 -26.18 -11.45 5.48
CA HIS A 93 -26.32 -12.83 5.02
C HIS A 93 -25.91 -13.01 3.54
N GLN A 94 -26.25 -12.04 2.68
CA GLN A 94 -25.82 -12.06 1.29
C GLN A 94 -24.29 -12.01 1.17
N LEU A 95 -23.64 -11.08 1.87
CA LEU A 95 -22.19 -10.93 1.82
C LEU A 95 -21.47 -12.16 2.38
N ILE A 96 -21.98 -12.76 3.47
CA ILE A 96 -21.40 -14.00 3.97
C ILE A 96 -21.56 -15.15 2.97
N SER A 97 -22.68 -15.23 2.26
CA SER A 97 -22.85 -16.23 1.18
C SER A 97 -21.82 -16.03 0.06
N GLU A 98 -21.38 -14.79 -0.19
CA GLU A 98 -20.29 -14.51 -1.11
C GLU A 98 -18.93 -14.95 -0.56
N TYR A 99 -18.68 -14.75 0.73
CA TYR A 99 -17.47 -15.24 1.40
C TYR A 99 -17.35 -16.76 1.29
N GLU A 100 -18.44 -17.50 1.57
CA GLU A 100 -18.48 -18.97 1.50
C GLU A 100 -18.19 -19.50 0.10
N LYS A 101 -18.59 -18.77 -0.95
CA LYS A 101 -18.28 -19.11 -2.34
C LYS A 101 -16.81 -18.81 -2.66
N LYS A 102 -16.34 -17.62 -2.28
CA LYS A 102 -15.04 -17.08 -2.69
C LYS A 102 -13.86 -17.62 -1.90
N TYR A 103 -14.05 -18.04 -0.65
CA TYR A 103 -12.96 -18.45 0.25
C TYR A 103 -13.07 -19.90 0.71
N THR A 104 -11.99 -20.41 1.28
CA THR A 104 -12.01 -21.64 2.08
C THR A 104 -12.29 -21.25 3.52
N ILE A 105 -13.42 -21.66 4.08
CA ILE A 105 -13.79 -21.31 5.45
C ILE A 105 -13.15 -22.31 6.43
N GLU A 106 -12.49 -21.81 7.47
CA GLU A 106 -11.98 -22.66 8.55
C GLU A 106 -13.13 -23.37 9.28
N LYS A 107 -12.92 -24.64 9.67
CA LYS A 107 -13.97 -25.50 10.22
C LYS A 107 -14.61 -24.95 11.51
N ASP A 108 -13.80 -24.38 12.39
CA ASP A 108 -14.22 -23.93 13.72
C ASP A 108 -14.42 -22.40 13.78
N LEU A 109 -14.66 -21.77 12.62
CA LEU A 109 -14.85 -20.34 12.52
C LEU A 109 -16.09 -19.88 13.31
N LYS A 110 -15.91 -18.91 14.21
CA LYS A 110 -17.01 -18.29 14.97
C LYS A 110 -17.90 -17.47 14.03
N ARG A 111 -19.10 -17.96 13.76
CA ARG A 111 -20.06 -17.31 12.83
C ARG A 111 -20.38 -15.86 13.22
N SER A 112 -20.57 -15.59 14.50
CA SER A 112 -20.83 -14.23 15.00
C SER A 112 -19.68 -13.27 14.70
N SER A 113 -18.42 -13.71 14.79
CA SER A 113 -17.28 -12.87 14.43
C SER A 113 -17.30 -12.50 12.94
N LEU A 114 -17.73 -13.41 12.07
CA LEU A 114 -17.84 -13.17 10.64
C LEU A 114 -19.01 -12.24 10.29
N GLU A 115 -20.13 -12.35 10.99
CA GLU A 115 -21.27 -11.44 10.85
C GLU A 115 -20.88 -9.99 11.21
N GLU A 116 -20.16 -9.79 12.30
CA GLU A 116 -19.60 -8.48 12.66
C GLU A 116 -18.62 -7.97 11.60
N SER A 117 -17.77 -8.84 11.06
CA SER A 117 -16.84 -8.45 9.99
C SER A 117 -17.54 -8.04 8.70
N ALA A 118 -18.60 -8.77 8.31
CA ALA A 118 -19.44 -8.43 7.16
C ALA A 118 -20.18 -7.10 7.36
N LYS A 119 -20.69 -6.86 8.57
CA LYS A 119 -21.34 -5.59 8.95
C LYS A 119 -20.37 -4.41 8.85
N ILE A 120 -19.14 -4.59 9.32
CA ILE A 120 -18.06 -3.61 9.20
C ILE A 120 -17.71 -3.34 7.73
N GLU A 121 -17.59 -4.39 6.90
CA GLU A 121 -17.31 -4.23 5.46
C GLU A 121 -18.39 -3.41 4.75
N LEU A 122 -19.67 -3.74 4.98
CA LEU A 122 -20.80 -3.03 4.38
C LEU A 122 -20.89 -1.59 4.88
N GLY A 123 -20.67 -1.34 6.17
CA GLY A 123 -20.64 -0.01 6.74
C GLY A 123 -19.52 0.86 6.15
N LEU A 124 -18.29 0.33 6.08
CA LEU A 124 -17.15 1.00 5.45
C LEU A 124 -17.44 1.28 3.97
N ARG A 125 -17.88 0.29 3.21
CA ARG A 125 -18.21 0.43 1.79
C ARG A 125 -19.23 1.54 1.56
N ASN A 126 -20.34 1.50 2.30
CA ASN A 126 -21.41 2.49 2.18
C ASN A 126 -20.93 3.91 2.53
N PHE A 127 -20.09 4.05 3.56
CA PHE A 127 -19.48 5.34 3.91
C PHE A 127 -18.56 5.86 2.79
N LEU A 128 -17.69 4.98 2.29
CA LEU A 128 -16.71 5.32 1.26
C LEU A 128 -17.38 5.73 -0.05
N GLU A 129 -18.39 4.98 -0.48
CA GLU A 129 -19.17 5.28 -1.68
C GLU A 129 -19.96 6.58 -1.55
N ALA A 130 -20.66 6.78 -0.42
CA ALA A 130 -21.45 7.99 -0.18
C ALA A 130 -20.60 9.28 -0.22
N GLY A 131 -19.37 9.23 0.30
CA GLY A 131 -18.46 10.37 0.28
C GLY A 131 -17.58 10.50 -0.98
N GLY A 132 -17.64 9.52 -1.88
CA GLY A 132 -16.80 9.45 -3.08
C GLY A 132 -15.30 9.31 -2.75
N PHE A 133 -14.98 8.55 -1.72
CA PHE A 133 -13.60 8.34 -1.27
C PHE A 133 -12.87 7.34 -2.16
N LYS A 134 -11.57 7.54 -2.35
CA LYS A 134 -10.69 6.63 -3.12
C LYS A 134 -9.88 5.71 -2.21
N GLY A 135 -9.85 6.00 -0.92
CA GLY A 135 -9.17 5.21 0.07
C GLY A 135 -9.39 5.74 1.47
N PHE A 136 -8.85 5.03 2.45
CA PHE A 136 -9.06 5.36 3.86
C PHE A 136 -7.95 4.84 4.77
N THR A 137 -8.00 5.24 6.03
CA THR A 137 -7.15 4.70 7.09
C THR A 137 -7.98 4.28 8.29
N THR A 138 -7.46 3.36 9.08
CA THR A 138 -7.98 2.98 10.41
C THR A 138 -6.89 3.19 11.46
N THR A 139 -7.25 3.18 12.73
CA THR A 139 -6.29 3.08 13.84
C THR A 139 -6.85 2.15 14.90
N PHE A 140 -6.02 1.23 15.42
CA PHE A 140 -6.44 0.34 16.49
C PHE A 140 -6.58 1.07 17.84
N GLU A 141 -6.05 2.29 17.95
CA GLU A 141 -6.11 3.10 19.18
C GLU A 141 -7.45 3.83 19.33
N ASP A 142 -8.28 3.88 18.29
CA ASP A 142 -9.64 4.43 18.32
C ASP A 142 -10.63 3.52 17.58
N LEU A 143 -11.21 2.58 18.34
CA LEU A 143 -12.21 1.64 17.85
C LEU A 143 -13.53 1.75 18.63
N HIS A 144 -13.83 2.92 19.20
CA HIS A 144 -15.03 3.12 19.99
C HIS A 144 -16.29 2.84 19.15
N GLY A 145 -17.17 1.96 19.64
CA GLY A 145 -18.38 1.52 18.95
C GLY A 145 -18.18 0.42 17.89
N LEU A 146 -16.96 0.09 17.50
CA LEU A 146 -16.68 -1.07 16.63
C LEU A 146 -16.47 -2.35 17.47
N ALA A 147 -17.02 -3.47 17.00
CA ALA A 147 -16.89 -4.77 17.66
C ALA A 147 -15.49 -5.39 17.49
N GLN A 148 -14.85 -5.14 16.35
CA GLN A 148 -13.58 -5.71 15.92
C GLN A 148 -12.76 -4.65 15.17
N LEU A 149 -11.44 -4.82 15.13
CA LEU A 149 -10.60 -4.09 14.18
C LEU A 149 -10.94 -4.55 12.75
N PRO A 150 -11.13 -3.64 11.77
CA PRO A 150 -11.43 -4.03 10.39
C PRO A 150 -10.28 -4.81 9.71
N GLY A 151 -10.41 -6.13 9.63
CA GLY A 151 -9.47 -7.02 8.92
C GLY A 151 -9.94 -7.42 7.53
N LEU A 152 -10.76 -8.48 7.45
CA LEU A 152 -11.35 -8.99 6.20
C LEU A 152 -11.97 -7.88 5.33
N ALA A 153 -12.74 -6.98 5.96
CA ALA A 153 -13.35 -5.82 5.32
C ALA A 153 -12.33 -4.99 4.52
N VAL A 154 -11.18 -4.70 5.14
CA VAL A 154 -10.12 -3.90 4.52
C VAL A 154 -9.43 -4.68 3.40
N GLN A 155 -9.15 -5.97 3.61
CA GLN A 155 -8.54 -6.83 2.58
C GLN A 155 -9.36 -6.86 1.29
N ARG A 156 -10.69 -6.91 1.42
CA ARG A 156 -11.64 -6.92 0.30
C ARG A 156 -11.83 -5.54 -0.35
N LEU A 157 -11.94 -4.47 0.44
CA LEU A 157 -11.99 -3.11 -0.11
C LEU A 157 -10.70 -2.77 -0.88
N MET A 158 -9.53 -3.18 -0.38
CA MET A 158 -8.29 -3.07 -1.17
C MET A 158 -8.36 -3.87 -2.48
N ALA A 159 -9.00 -5.04 -2.48
CA ALA A 159 -9.13 -5.86 -3.69
C ALA A 159 -10.01 -5.19 -4.76
N GLU A 160 -10.93 -4.34 -4.34
CA GLU A 160 -11.79 -3.52 -5.20
C GLU A 160 -11.13 -2.22 -5.67
N GLY A 161 -9.90 -1.97 -5.22
CA GLY A 161 -9.08 -0.85 -5.67
C GLY A 161 -9.08 0.36 -4.75
N TYR A 162 -9.66 0.28 -3.55
CA TYR A 162 -9.48 1.31 -2.53
C TYR A 162 -8.02 1.36 -2.05
N GLY A 163 -7.52 2.58 -1.85
CA GLY A 163 -6.30 2.79 -1.07
C GLY A 163 -6.55 2.54 0.41
N PHE A 164 -5.56 1.98 1.09
CA PHE A 164 -5.59 1.74 2.52
C PHE A 164 -4.20 1.92 3.13
N GLY A 165 -4.15 2.50 4.31
CA GLY A 165 -2.97 2.54 5.15
C GLY A 165 -3.41 2.40 6.61
N ALA A 166 -2.70 1.55 7.33
CA ALA A 166 -3.02 1.26 8.72
C ALA A 166 -2.49 2.37 9.66
N GLU A 167 -2.95 2.37 10.91
CA GLU A 167 -2.52 3.31 11.98
C GLU A 167 -2.57 4.80 11.59
N GLY A 168 -3.57 5.18 10.79
CA GLY A 168 -3.75 6.55 10.32
C GLY A 168 -2.83 6.97 9.17
N ASP A 169 -2.08 6.04 8.56
CA ASP A 169 -1.12 6.30 7.49
C ASP A 169 -1.78 6.64 6.15
N TRP A 170 -2.10 7.91 6.01
CA TRP A 170 -2.75 8.45 4.82
C TRP A 170 -1.83 8.54 3.60
N LYS A 171 -0.50 8.60 3.79
CA LYS A 171 0.47 8.64 2.69
C LYS A 171 0.52 7.29 1.99
N THR A 172 0.62 6.21 2.76
CA THR A 172 0.59 4.86 2.19
C THR A 172 -0.77 4.52 1.62
N ALA A 173 -1.88 4.99 2.21
CA ALA A 173 -3.20 4.85 1.62
C ALA A 173 -3.30 5.48 0.22
N ALA A 174 -2.78 6.69 0.05
CA ALA A 174 -2.73 7.36 -1.25
C ALA A 174 -1.79 6.65 -2.24
N LEU A 175 -0.61 6.22 -1.79
CA LEU A 175 0.33 5.48 -2.62
C LEU A 175 -0.24 4.15 -3.10
N LEU A 176 -0.94 3.41 -2.23
CA LEU A 176 -1.60 2.16 -2.60
C LEU A 176 -2.67 2.40 -3.66
N ARG A 177 -3.52 3.41 -3.51
CA ARG A 177 -4.50 3.78 -4.54
C ARG A 177 -3.81 4.09 -5.87
N THR A 178 -2.73 4.85 -5.82
CA THR A 178 -1.93 5.23 -6.99
C THR A 178 -1.42 3.99 -7.72
N MET A 179 -0.80 3.06 -6.99
CA MET A 179 -0.24 1.83 -7.56
C MET A 179 -1.32 0.86 -8.05
N LYS A 180 -2.49 0.81 -7.40
CA LYS A 180 -3.66 0.06 -7.90
C LYS A 180 -4.12 0.56 -9.26
N VAL A 181 -4.12 1.88 -9.49
CA VAL A 181 -4.47 2.47 -10.80
C VAL A 181 -3.39 2.16 -11.83
N MET A 182 -2.10 2.30 -11.49
CA MET A 182 -1.01 1.94 -12.40
C MET A 182 -1.08 0.47 -12.85
N GLY A 183 -1.35 -0.42 -11.89
CA GLY A 183 -1.44 -1.87 -12.09
C GLY A 183 -2.71 -2.37 -12.77
N TYR A 184 -3.68 -1.49 -13.09
CA TYR A 184 -4.97 -1.93 -13.63
C TYR A 184 -4.83 -2.76 -14.90
N GLY A 185 -5.41 -3.97 -14.90
CA GLY A 185 -5.36 -4.91 -16.02
C GLY A 185 -4.01 -5.59 -16.25
N LEU A 186 -3.01 -5.34 -15.41
CA LEU A 186 -1.75 -6.09 -15.41
C LEU A 186 -1.87 -7.37 -14.58
N LYS A 187 -1.02 -8.35 -14.90
CA LYS A 187 -0.89 -9.56 -14.09
C LYS A 187 -0.12 -9.23 -12.80
N GLY A 188 -0.58 -9.75 -11.67
CA GLY A 188 0.01 -9.52 -10.36
C GLY A 188 -0.89 -8.65 -9.47
N GLY A 189 -0.71 -8.77 -8.16
CA GLY A 189 -1.46 -7.99 -7.18
C GLY A 189 -0.74 -6.72 -6.74
N THR A 190 -1.46 -5.88 -6.00
CA THR A 190 -0.90 -4.72 -5.28
C THR A 190 -1.55 -4.65 -3.91
N SER A 191 -0.78 -4.40 -2.85
CA SER A 191 -1.27 -4.41 -1.46
C SER A 191 -0.53 -3.41 -0.61
N PHE A 192 -1.18 -2.96 0.46
CA PHE A 192 -0.48 -2.50 1.66
C PHE A 192 0.39 -3.63 2.22
N MET A 193 1.56 -3.30 2.76
CA MET A 193 2.53 -4.26 3.30
C MET A 193 3.43 -3.60 4.34
N GLU A 194 3.90 -4.39 5.30
CA GLU A 194 4.89 -3.99 6.29
C GLU A 194 5.98 -5.08 6.42
N ASP A 195 7.25 -4.67 6.46
CA ASP A 195 8.38 -5.55 6.78
C ASP A 195 8.25 -6.05 8.23
N TYR A 196 7.86 -7.31 8.41
CA TYR A 196 7.41 -7.81 9.72
C TYR A 196 8.52 -8.48 10.53
N ILE A 197 9.33 -9.33 9.87
CA ILE A 197 10.48 -9.99 10.51
C ILE A 197 11.51 -10.47 9.48
N TYR A 198 12.77 -10.62 9.90
CA TYR A 198 13.86 -11.09 9.05
C TYR A 198 14.29 -12.53 9.35
N HIS A 199 14.68 -13.24 8.30
CA HIS A 199 15.43 -14.49 8.37
C HIS A 199 16.91 -14.19 8.13
N LEU A 200 17.74 -14.17 9.17
CA LEU A 200 19.14 -13.72 9.12
C LEU A 200 20.14 -14.88 9.03
N GLN A 201 19.95 -15.75 8.05
CA GLN A 201 20.91 -16.80 7.72
C GLN A 201 21.81 -16.35 6.58
N ASP A 202 23.12 -16.57 6.72
CA ASP A 202 24.10 -16.28 5.66
C ASP A 202 23.69 -16.94 4.33
N ASP A 203 23.90 -16.21 3.24
CA ASP A 203 23.53 -16.57 1.86
C ASP A 203 22.04 -16.91 1.61
N ASN A 204 21.17 -16.67 2.60
CA ASN A 204 19.73 -16.96 2.51
C ASN A 204 18.89 -15.92 3.26
N MET A 205 19.38 -14.68 3.35
CA MET A 205 18.69 -13.60 4.07
C MET A 205 17.39 -13.20 3.37
N LYS A 206 16.30 -13.13 4.13
CA LYS A 206 14.94 -12.84 3.62
C LYS A 206 14.19 -11.91 4.56
N VAL A 207 13.17 -11.26 4.01
CA VAL A 207 12.14 -10.54 4.74
C VAL A 207 10.84 -11.32 4.65
N LEU A 208 10.12 -11.44 5.76
CA LEU A 208 8.71 -11.77 5.78
C LEU A 208 7.93 -10.49 5.99
N GLY A 209 7.13 -10.12 4.99
CA GLY A 209 6.17 -9.02 5.10
C GLY A 209 4.77 -9.52 5.35
N ALA A 210 4.05 -8.76 6.17
CA ALA A 210 2.67 -9.01 6.52
C ALA A 210 2.06 -7.69 7.03
N HIS A 211 0.93 -7.78 7.71
CA HIS A 211 0.46 -6.76 8.64
C HIS A 211 -0.36 -7.46 9.73
N MET A 212 -0.91 -6.70 10.69
CA MET A 212 -1.75 -7.30 11.73
C MET A 212 -2.94 -8.05 11.15
N LEU A 213 -3.61 -7.55 10.10
CA LEU A 213 -4.71 -8.23 9.39
C LEU A 213 -4.66 -7.99 7.87
N GLU A 214 -4.26 -6.79 7.45
CA GLU A 214 -4.72 -6.10 6.25
C GLU A 214 -3.82 -6.31 5.03
N VAL A 215 -3.64 -7.56 4.60
CA VAL A 215 -2.95 -7.88 3.33
C VAL A 215 -3.98 -8.20 2.25
N CYS A 216 -3.90 -7.50 1.12
CA CYS A 216 -4.87 -7.58 0.02
C CYS A 216 -4.79 -8.91 -0.74
N GLU A 217 -5.93 -9.58 -0.88
CA GLU A 217 -6.08 -10.87 -1.56
C GLU A 217 -5.72 -10.85 -3.05
N THR A 218 -5.54 -9.69 -3.69
CA THR A 218 -5.05 -9.63 -5.08
C THR A 218 -3.63 -10.21 -5.24
N LEU A 219 -2.89 -10.36 -4.13
CA LEU A 219 -1.59 -11.02 -4.09
C LEU A 219 -1.69 -12.52 -3.77
N ALA A 220 -2.88 -13.09 -3.54
CA ALA A 220 -2.98 -14.46 -3.06
C ALA A 220 -2.56 -15.49 -4.12
N SER A 221 -1.75 -16.46 -3.68
CA SER A 221 -1.57 -17.71 -4.40
C SER A 221 -2.77 -18.62 -4.13
N GLY A 222 -3.62 -18.85 -5.13
CA GLY A 222 -4.79 -19.72 -5.01
C GLY A 222 -5.94 -19.11 -4.20
N LYS A 223 -6.80 -19.96 -3.64
CA LYS A 223 -8.01 -19.56 -2.90
C LYS A 223 -7.64 -19.22 -1.44
N PRO A 224 -7.83 -17.98 -0.96
CA PRO A 224 -7.54 -17.62 0.43
C PRO A 224 -8.34 -18.43 1.46
N SER A 225 -7.73 -18.68 2.61
CA SER A 225 -8.38 -19.22 3.81
C SER A 225 -9.01 -18.07 4.60
N LEU A 226 -10.28 -18.19 5.00
CA LEU A 226 -10.96 -17.23 5.86
C LEU A 226 -11.00 -17.78 7.28
N GLU A 227 -10.32 -17.08 8.18
CA GLU A 227 -9.99 -17.54 9.54
C GLU A 227 -10.34 -16.47 10.57
N VAL A 228 -10.55 -16.90 11.83
CA VAL A 228 -10.79 -16.00 12.98
C VAL A 228 -9.80 -16.36 14.08
N HIS A 229 -8.97 -15.39 14.46
CA HIS A 229 -7.93 -15.59 15.48
C HIS A 229 -7.94 -14.44 16.49
N PRO A 230 -7.52 -14.69 17.74
CA PRO A 230 -7.38 -13.62 18.73
C PRO A 230 -6.40 -12.53 18.29
N LEU A 231 -6.76 -11.27 18.59
CA LEU A 231 -5.89 -10.11 18.42
C LEU A 231 -5.97 -9.23 19.68
N GLY A 232 -4.89 -9.20 20.46
CA GLY A 232 -4.82 -8.36 21.67
C GLY A 232 -4.71 -6.87 21.37
N ILE A 233 -4.12 -6.51 20.22
CA ILE A 233 -3.95 -5.13 19.77
C ILE A 233 -5.34 -4.52 19.49
N GLY A 234 -5.60 -3.34 20.07
CA GLY A 234 -6.90 -2.66 20.00
C GLY A 234 -7.95 -3.15 20.99
N GLY A 235 -7.72 -4.26 21.71
CA GLY A 235 -8.58 -4.72 22.82
C GLY A 235 -10.02 -5.06 22.42
N LYS A 236 -10.22 -5.60 21.21
CA LYS A 236 -11.53 -5.95 20.64
C LYS A 236 -11.73 -7.46 20.51
N ALA A 237 -12.91 -7.87 20.02
CA ALA A 237 -13.19 -9.27 19.74
C ALA A 237 -12.31 -9.82 18.60
N ASP A 238 -12.15 -11.13 18.55
CA ASP A 238 -11.35 -11.86 17.55
C ASP A 238 -11.78 -11.49 16.12
N PRO A 239 -10.94 -10.80 15.33
CA PRO A 239 -11.30 -10.37 13.98
C PRO A 239 -11.18 -11.49 12.94
N ALA A 240 -12.08 -11.46 11.96
CA ALA A 240 -11.95 -12.30 10.75
C ALA A 240 -10.91 -11.72 9.79
N ARG A 241 -10.14 -12.60 9.13
CA ARG A 241 -9.12 -12.24 8.12
C ARG A 241 -8.95 -13.31 7.05
N LEU A 242 -8.37 -12.91 5.92
CA LEU A 242 -7.88 -13.82 4.89
C LEU A 242 -6.40 -14.16 5.15
N VAL A 243 -6.10 -15.45 5.08
CA VAL A 243 -4.76 -16.03 5.23
C VAL A 243 -4.37 -16.73 3.93
N PHE A 244 -3.21 -16.36 3.39
CA PHE A 244 -2.67 -16.89 2.14
C PHE A 244 -1.17 -16.58 2.02
N ASN A 245 -0.50 -17.25 1.09
CA ASN A 245 0.86 -16.90 0.66
C ASN A 245 0.81 -16.03 -0.60
N VAL A 246 1.82 -15.18 -0.78
CA VAL A 246 2.04 -14.47 -2.05
C VAL A 246 2.89 -15.34 -2.99
N PRO A 247 2.55 -15.48 -4.28
CA PRO A 247 3.30 -16.32 -5.21
C PRO A 247 4.70 -15.74 -5.48
N ALA A 248 5.66 -16.62 -5.78
CA ALA A 248 7.01 -16.20 -6.15
C ALA A 248 7.00 -15.35 -7.44
N GLY A 249 7.90 -14.37 -7.50
CA GLY A 249 8.01 -13.47 -8.65
C GLY A 249 8.64 -12.12 -8.30
N LYS A 250 8.97 -11.35 -9.35
CA LYS A 250 9.46 -9.97 -9.22
C LYS A 250 8.37 -9.07 -8.62
N ALA A 251 8.78 -8.14 -7.78
CA ALA A 251 7.91 -7.16 -7.14
C ALA A 251 8.68 -5.88 -6.80
N VAL A 252 7.93 -4.85 -6.43
CA VAL A 252 8.46 -3.62 -5.84
C VAL A 252 7.83 -3.37 -4.48
N ALA A 253 8.59 -2.84 -3.54
CA ALA A 253 8.11 -2.26 -2.30
C ALA A 253 8.40 -0.75 -2.31
N ALA A 254 7.34 0.08 -2.28
CA ALA A 254 7.46 1.52 -2.41
C ALA A 254 6.94 2.24 -1.16
N SER A 255 7.60 3.32 -0.75
CA SER A 255 7.24 4.16 0.39
C SER A 255 7.28 5.63 0.02
N LEU A 256 6.22 6.38 0.37
CA LEU A 256 6.14 7.82 0.16
C LEU A 256 6.32 8.54 1.50
N ILE A 257 7.40 9.29 1.61
CA ILE A 257 7.85 9.90 2.87
C ILE A 257 7.77 11.42 2.73
N ASP A 258 7.32 12.06 3.81
CA ASP A 258 7.38 13.52 3.95
C ASP A 258 8.70 13.89 4.63
N MET A 259 9.61 14.54 3.90
CA MET A 259 10.89 15.02 4.43
C MET A 259 10.76 16.41 5.08
N GLY A 260 9.53 16.92 5.20
CA GLY A 260 9.18 18.25 5.68
C GLY A 260 9.20 19.31 4.57
N ASN A 261 10.30 19.42 3.82
CA ASN A 261 10.45 20.42 2.75
C ASN A 261 10.11 19.86 1.34
N HIS A 262 10.19 18.55 1.15
CA HIS A 262 9.84 17.82 -0.08
C HIS A 262 9.32 16.42 0.24
N TYR A 263 8.78 15.73 -0.77
CA TYR A 263 8.42 14.32 -0.67
C TYR A 263 9.47 13.46 -1.36
N ARG A 264 9.73 12.29 -0.78
CA ARG A 264 10.58 11.24 -1.36
C ARG A 264 9.76 9.98 -1.58
N LEU A 265 9.78 9.48 -2.81
CA LEU A 265 9.33 8.15 -3.16
C LEU A 265 10.54 7.21 -3.15
N LEU A 266 10.58 6.31 -2.18
CA LEU A 266 11.62 5.29 -2.08
C LEU A 266 11.07 3.99 -2.65
N VAL A 267 11.80 3.36 -3.57
CA VAL A 267 11.38 2.12 -4.24
C VAL A 267 12.48 1.08 -4.10
N ASN A 268 12.14 -0.10 -3.58
CA ASN A 268 13.05 -1.23 -3.56
C ASN A 268 12.56 -2.35 -4.49
N ASP A 269 13.41 -2.77 -5.41
CA ASP A 269 13.21 -3.99 -6.19
C ASP A 269 13.38 -5.21 -5.30
N VAL A 270 12.40 -6.12 -5.33
CA VAL A 270 12.42 -7.33 -4.50
C VAL A 270 11.97 -8.56 -5.30
N ASN A 271 12.39 -9.73 -4.81
CA ASN A 271 11.99 -11.02 -5.37
C ASN A 271 11.20 -11.82 -4.33
N VAL A 272 9.90 -12.01 -4.55
CA VAL A 272 9.10 -12.92 -3.74
C VAL A 272 9.56 -14.34 -3.99
N VAL A 273 9.77 -15.07 -2.90
CA VAL A 273 10.17 -16.48 -2.89
C VAL A 273 9.16 -17.29 -2.09
N THR A 274 9.00 -18.56 -2.45
CA THR A 274 8.19 -19.48 -1.65
C THR A 274 8.81 -19.64 -0.26
N PRO A 275 8.02 -19.60 0.83
CA PRO A 275 8.51 -19.95 2.15
C PRO A 275 9.18 -21.33 2.16
N ASN A 276 10.26 -21.49 2.92
CA ASN A 276 11.00 -22.76 2.98
C ASN A 276 10.19 -23.90 3.64
N SER A 277 9.14 -23.56 4.39
CA SER A 277 8.28 -24.49 5.12
C SER A 277 6.92 -23.85 5.35
N ASP A 278 5.92 -24.67 5.67
CA ASP A 278 4.61 -24.19 6.06
C ASP A 278 4.68 -23.35 7.34
N LEU A 279 3.81 -22.33 7.43
CA LEU A 279 3.71 -21.41 8.55
C LEU A 279 2.36 -21.58 9.28
N PRO A 280 2.06 -22.77 9.86
CA PRO A 280 0.72 -23.12 10.34
C PRO A 280 0.27 -22.32 11.58
N LYS A 281 1.22 -21.69 12.27
CA LYS A 281 0.94 -20.86 13.47
C LYS A 281 0.92 -19.36 13.18
N LEU A 282 1.17 -18.94 11.94
CA LEU A 282 1.16 -17.54 11.56
C LEU A 282 -0.26 -17.19 11.06
N PRO A 283 -1.07 -16.45 11.83
CA PRO A 283 -2.50 -16.36 11.57
C PRO A 283 -2.87 -15.26 10.56
N VAL A 284 -1.91 -14.83 9.74
CA VAL A 284 -2.01 -13.73 8.76
C VAL A 284 -1.47 -14.14 7.41
N ALA A 285 -2.00 -13.52 6.36
CA ALA A 285 -1.42 -13.58 5.03
C ALA A 285 -0.03 -12.94 5.01
N ARG A 286 0.85 -13.46 4.15
CA ARG A 286 2.26 -13.07 4.16
C ARG A 286 2.94 -13.21 2.80
N ALA A 287 3.94 -12.37 2.58
CA ALA A 287 4.91 -12.48 1.50
C ALA A 287 6.30 -12.74 2.11
N VAL A 288 7.11 -13.56 1.44
CA VAL A 288 8.53 -13.72 1.78
C VAL A 288 9.34 -13.28 0.59
N TRP A 289 10.27 -12.36 0.78
CA TRP A 289 11.08 -11.84 -0.33
C TRP A 289 12.55 -11.70 0.01
N ILE A 290 13.34 -11.63 -1.06
CA ILE A 290 14.75 -11.26 -1.03
C ILE A 290 14.83 -9.87 -1.70
N PRO A 291 15.18 -8.81 -0.95
CA PRO A 291 15.34 -7.49 -1.54
C PRO A 291 16.64 -7.43 -2.33
N GLU A 292 16.63 -6.72 -3.46
CA GLU A 292 17.82 -6.44 -4.25
C GLU A 292 18.61 -5.28 -3.58
N PRO A 293 19.96 -5.29 -3.63
CA PRO A 293 20.81 -6.37 -4.15
C PRO A 293 20.98 -7.52 -3.16
N ASN A 294 20.70 -7.27 -1.88
CA ASN A 294 20.61 -8.23 -0.77
C ASN A 294 20.06 -7.51 0.46
N LEU A 295 19.62 -8.26 1.47
CA LEU A 295 19.04 -7.69 2.70
C LEU A 295 19.91 -6.63 3.38
N LYS A 296 21.23 -6.85 3.46
CA LYS A 296 22.13 -5.93 4.20
C LYS A 296 22.18 -4.56 3.52
N ILE A 297 22.43 -4.54 2.21
CA ILE A 297 22.52 -3.29 1.45
C ILE A 297 21.15 -2.63 1.32
N ALA A 298 20.09 -3.42 1.08
CA ALA A 298 18.74 -2.88 0.94
C ALA A 298 18.26 -2.22 2.24
N ALA A 299 18.40 -2.91 3.37
CA ALA A 299 17.99 -2.37 4.67
C ALA A 299 18.85 -1.15 5.06
N GLU A 300 20.18 -1.18 4.86
CA GLU A 300 21.03 -0.01 5.13
C GLU A 300 20.60 1.19 4.27
N SER A 301 20.41 1.00 2.97
CA SER A 301 19.98 2.06 2.04
C SER A 301 18.60 2.60 2.42
N TRP A 302 17.65 1.72 2.75
CA TRP A 302 16.30 2.10 3.14
C TRP A 302 16.29 2.98 4.40
N ILE A 303 17.05 2.58 5.42
CA ILE A 303 17.19 3.34 6.67
C ILE A 303 17.87 4.69 6.41
N LEU A 304 18.93 4.71 5.60
CA LEU A 304 19.62 5.97 5.25
C LEU A 304 18.73 6.95 4.49
N ALA A 305 17.84 6.45 3.64
CA ALA A 305 16.87 7.25 2.90
C ALA A 305 15.68 7.71 3.75
N GLY A 306 15.52 7.17 4.98
CA GLY A 306 14.39 7.47 5.86
C GLY A 306 13.11 6.75 5.49
N GLY A 307 13.20 5.59 4.86
CA GLY A 307 12.05 4.79 4.42
C GLY A 307 11.10 4.40 5.56
N ALA A 308 9.80 4.40 5.30
CA ALA A 308 8.81 3.92 6.26
C ALA A 308 8.85 2.39 6.39
N HIS A 309 8.29 1.87 7.48
CA HIS A 309 7.99 0.44 7.64
C HIS A 309 6.77 0.04 6.79
N HIS A 310 5.84 0.96 6.58
CA HIS A 310 4.73 0.79 5.65
C HIS A 310 5.16 1.00 4.20
N THR A 311 4.76 0.05 3.36
CA THR A 311 4.97 0.10 1.92
C THR A 311 3.67 -0.20 1.17
N SER A 312 3.59 0.33 -0.04
CA SER A 312 2.73 -0.22 -1.07
C SER A 312 3.55 -1.20 -1.90
N PHE A 313 3.18 -2.47 -1.83
CA PHE A 313 3.86 -3.59 -2.44
C PHE A 313 3.13 -4.02 -3.73
N SER A 314 3.84 -4.34 -4.81
CA SER A 314 3.22 -4.76 -6.06
C SER A 314 4.03 -5.79 -6.85
N GLN A 315 3.34 -6.77 -7.41
CA GLN A 315 3.86 -7.66 -8.48
C GLN A 315 3.46 -7.21 -9.89
N ALA A 316 2.66 -6.15 -10.00
CA ALA A 316 2.15 -5.62 -11.26
C ALA A 316 2.84 -4.32 -11.69
N VAL A 317 3.17 -3.46 -10.71
CA VAL A 317 3.81 -2.16 -10.93
C VAL A 317 5.32 -2.32 -11.04
N THR A 318 5.94 -1.57 -11.94
CA THR A 318 7.40 -1.58 -12.15
C THR A 318 8.05 -0.32 -11.57
N VAL A 319 9.38 -0.38 -11.36
CA VAL A 319 10.18 0.80 -10.98
C VAL A 319 9.99 1.94 -11.97
N GLU A 320 10.06 1.67 -13.29
CA GLU A 320 9.90 2.71 -14.31
C GLU A 320 8.56 3.45 -14.22
N GLN A 321 7.46 2.76 -13.85
CA GLN A 321 6.16 3.41 -13.66
C GLN A 321 6.18 4.36 -12.46
N LEU A 322 6.87 3.99 -11.38
CA LEU A 322 7.01 4.81 -10.18
C LEU A 322 7.94 6.00 -10.41
N GLU A 323 9.03 5.82 -11.16
CA GLU A 323 9.90 6.91 -11.61
C GLU A 323 9.14 7.91 -12.50
N ASP A 324 8.39 7.42 -13.48
CA ASP A 324 7.54 8.26 -14.34
C ASP A 324 6.50 9.02 -13.52
N PHE A 325 5.91 8.40 -12.50
CA PHE A 325 4.97 9.07 -11.59
C PHE A 325 5.67 10.15 -10.75
N ALA A 326 6.85 9.88 -10.20
CA ALA A 326 7.60 10.85 -9.43
C ALA A 326 8.01 12.07 -10.27
N GLU A 327 8.41 11.86 -11.53
CA GLU A 327 8.70 12.93 -12.49
C GLU A 327 7.45 13.78 -12.76
N ILE A 328 6.28 13.15 -12.95
CA ILE A 328 5.01 13.86 -13.14
C ILE A 328 4.65 14.69 -11.90
N ALA A 329 4.81 14.13 -10.70
CA ALA A 329 4.53 14.79 -9.43
C ALA A 329 5.60 15.84 -9.04
N GLY A 330 6.76 15.80 -9.68
CA GLY A 330 7.92 16.65 -9.36
C GLY A 330 8.43 16.40 -7.93
N ILE A 331 8.60 15.13 -7.56
CA ILE A 331 9.14 14.69 -6.27
C ILE A 331 10.41 13.86 -6.47
N GLU A 332 11.18 13.65 -5.40
CA GLU A 332 12.35 12.77 -5.45
C GLU A 332 11.90 11.31 -5.59
N CYS A 333 12.57 10.57 -6.49
CA CYS A 333 12.47 9.12 -6.57
C CYS A 333 13.87 8.55 -6.32
N VAL A 334 13.99 7.64 -5.36
CA VAL A 334 15.24 6.95 -5.05
C VAL A 334 14.99 5.46 -5.17
N VAL A 335 15.83 4.77 -5.95
CA VAL A 335 15.69 3.34 -6.24
C VAL A 335 16.78 2.56 -5.53
N ILE A 336 16.37 1.48 -4.87
CA ILE A 336 17.26 0.45 -4.31
C ILE A 336 17.07 -0.81 -5.14
N ASP A 337 18.10 -1.21 -5.85
CA ASP A 337 18.09 -2.32 -6.81
C ASP A 337 19.41 -3.10 -6.77
N LYS A 338 19.57 -4.01 -7.75
CA LYS A 338 20.75 -4.88 -7.86
C LYS A 338 22.08 -4.12 -8.02
N ASP A 339 22.05 -2.88 -8.51
CA ASP A 339 23.24 -2.09 -8.85
C ASP A 339 23.58 -1.09 -7.73
N THR A 340 22.76 -1.03 -6.68
CA THR A 340 22.91 -0.11 -5.55
C THR A 340 24.20 -0.34 -4.77
N LYS A 341 24.97 0.74 -4.60
CA LYS A 341 26.18 0.79 -3.78
C LYS A 341 26.02 1.88 -2.72
N ILE A 342 26.25 1.54 -1.46
CA ILE A 342 26.03 2.43 -0.30
C ILE A 342 26.70 3.80 -0.45
N CYS A 343 27.95 3.85 -0.94
CA CYS A 343 28.67 5.11 -1.10
C CYS A 343 28.01 6.04 -2.13
N ASP A 344 27.61 5.48 -3.28
CA ASP A 344 26.96 6.23 -4.36
C ASP A 344 25.57 6.66 -3.93
N PHE A 345 24.82 5.77 -3.29
CA PHE A 345 23.50 6.04 -2.72
C PHE A 345 23.53 7.21 -1.71
N LYS A 346 24.49 7.22 -0.77
CA LYS A 346 24.67 8.33 0.18
C LYS A 346 25.01 9.65 -0.52
N ASN A 347 25.69 9.61 -1.65
CA ASN A 347 26.01 10.82 -2.42
C ASN A 347 24.77 11.32 -3.17
N GLU A 348 24.02 10.42 -3.79
CA GLU A 348 22.76 10.72 -4.47
C GLU A 348 21.77 11.41 -3.53
N LEU A 349 21.54 10.87 -2.33
CA LEU A 349 20.67 11.49 -1.33
C LEU A 349 21.10 12.93 -0.99
N ARG A 350 22.41 13.18 -0.86
CA ARG A 350 22.94 14.51 -0.54
C ARG A 350 22.79 15.50 -1.69
N TRP A 351 22.98 15.06 -2.93
CA TRP A 351 22.81 15.90 -4.11
C TRP A 351 21.34 16.20 -4.38
N ASN A 352 20.47 15.19 -4.23
CA ASN A 352 19.03 15.33 -4.40
C ASN A 352 18.44 16.26 -3.34
N ASP A 353 18.83 16.14 -2.06
CA ASP A 353 18.31 17.02 -1.00
C ASP A 353 18.56 18.50 -1.34
N LEU A 354 19.78 18.83 -1.80
CA LEU A 354 20.09 20.18 -2.28
C LEU A 354 19.24 20.59 -3.49
N TYR A 355 19.07 19.70 -4.48
CA TYR A 355 18.26 19.97 -5.66
C TYR A 355 16.80 20.24 -5.29
N TYR A 356 16.15 19.34 -4.55
CA TYR A 356 14.73 19.45 -4.21
C TYR A 356 14.44 20.57 -3.20
N HIS A 357 15.41 20.96 -2.40
CA HIS A 357 15.32 22.17 -1.57
C HIS A 357 15.26 23.44 -2.42
N LEU A 358 16.08 23.53 -3.47
CA LEU A 358 16.21 24.72 -4.32
C LEU A 358 15.27 24.73 -5.54
N ALA A 359 14.78 23.58 -5.96
CA ALA A 359 14.00 23.43 -7.20
C ALA A 359 12.67 24.21 -7.18
N LYS A 360 12.15 24.54 -6.00
CA LYS A 360 10.94 25.37 -5.83
C LYS A 360 11.18 26.87 -6.08
N GLY A 361 12.43 27.29 -6.30
CA GLY A 361 12.81 28.64 -6.66
C GLY A 361 14.05 29.11 -5.89
N ILE A 362 15.06 29.56 -6.64
CA ILE A 362 15.99 30.63 -6.21
C ILE A 362 15.38 31.94 -6.68
#